data_AF-A0A2D4G7I2-F1
#
_entry.id   AF-A0A2D4G7I2-F1
#
_cell.length_a   1.000
_cell.length_b   1.000
_cell.length_c   1.000
_cell.angle_alpha   90.00
_cell.angle_beta   90.00
_cell.angle_gamma   90.00
#
_symmetry.space_group_name_H-M   'P 1'
#
loop_
_entity.id
_entity.type
_entity.pdbx_description
1 polymer ?
#
loop_
_entity_poly.entity_id
_entity_poly.type
_entity_poly.pdbx_seq_one_letter_code
_entity_poly.pdbx_strand_id
1 'polypeptide(L)'
;IELQMTFSQDATAQQVWTYLRECYHPVSLESTCLMLSEFHAFKLKPGQHIGEHLTKMKGVRKELGERGYPVDDFQMISVIINSLNYEWKDAITKINQVPIAQCTVE
;
A
#
# COMPACT_ATOMS: atom_id res chain seq x y z
N ILE A 1 -2.92 -33.55 -10.72
CA ILE A 1 -2.09 -33.74 -9.50
C ILE A 1 -2.97 -33.30 -8.34
N GLU A 2 -3.59 -34.23 -7.63
CA GLU A 2 -4.22 -33.93 -6.33
C GLU A 2 -3.10 -33.84 -5.30
N LEU A 3 -2.82 -32.63 -4.83
CA LEU A 3 -1.92 -32.44 -3.69
C LEU A 3 -2.70 -32.84 -2.43
N GLN A 4 -2.52 -34.07 -1.96
CA GLN A 4 -2.94 -34.44 -0.61
C GLN A 4 -2.05 -33.68 0.38
N MET A 5 -2.55 -32.56 0.89
CA MET A 5 -1.87 -31.78 1.92
C MET A 5 -2.12 -32.43 3.29
N THR A 6 -1.10 -33.07 3.84
CA THR A 6 -1.13 -33.61 5.21
C THR A 6 -0.39 -32.67 6.14
N PHE A 7 -1.13 -32.01 7.04
CA PHE A 7 -0.55 -31.23 8.15
C PHE A 7 -0.50 -32.09 9.41
N SER A 8 0.48 -31.83 10.29
CA SER A 8 0.50 -32.44 11.63
C SER A 8 -0.77 -32.07 12.40
N GLN A 9 -1.23 -32.94 13.31
CA GLN A 9 -2.35 -32.63 14.21
C GLN A 9 -2.06 -31.41 15.11
N ASP A 10 -0.78 -31.11 15.35
CA ASP A 10 -0.35 -29.98 16.17
C ASP A 10 -0.13 -28.69 15.36
N ALA A 11 -0.40 -28.71 14.04
CA ALA A 11 -0.24 -27.53 13.20
C ALA A 11 -1.27 -26.45 13.57
N THR A 12 -0.78 -25.27 13.87
CA THR A 12 -1.64 -24.11 14.12
C THR A 12 -2.28 -23.63 12.82
N ALA A 13 -3.47 -23.02 12.92
CA ALA A 13 -4.13 -22.40 11.78
C ALA A 13 -3.24 -21.36 11.07
N GLN A 14 -2.38 -20.66 11.82
CA GLN A 14 -1.40 -19.73 11.25
C GLN A 14 -0.36 -20.44 10.39
N GLN A 15 0.19 -21.58 10.83
CA GLN A 15 1.16 -22.35 10.07
C GLN A 15 0.56 -22.91 8.78
N VAL A 16 -0.66 -23.45 8.86
CA VAL A 16 -1.40 -23.95 7.69
C VAL A 16 -1.65 -22.81 6.69
N TRP A 17 -2.07 -21.64 7.17
CA TRP A 17 -2.32 -20.47 6.32
C TRP A 17 -1.05 -19.94 5.65
N THR A 18 0.06 -19.85 6.38
CA THR A 18 1.37 -19.45 5.83
C THR A 18 1.80 -20.40 4.72
N TYR A 19 1.71 -21.71 4.93
CA TYR A 19 2.05 -22.71 3.91
C TYR A 19 1.18 -22.57 2.65
N LEU A 20 -0.15 -22.44 2.81
CA LEU A 20 -1.05 -22.24 1.68
C LEU A 20 -0.71 -20.96 0.90
N ARG A 21 -0.35 -19.88 1.60
CA ARG A 21 0.09 -18.63 0.97
C ARG A 21 1.37 -18.83 0.17
N GLU A 22 2.35 -19.57 0.69
CA GLU A 22 3.59 -19.88 -0.03
C GLU A 22 3.35 -20.71 -1.28
N CYS A 23 2.45 -21.70 -1.22
CA CYS A 23 2.16 -22.58 -2.36
C CYS A 23 1.32 -21.91 -3.46
N TYR A 24 0.32 -21.11 -3.09
CA TYR A 24 -0.70 -20.62 -4.03
C TYR A 24 -0.63 -19.11 -4.29
N HIS A 25 0.09 -18.36 -3.45
CA HIS A 25 0.37 -16.93 -3.63
C HIS A 25 1.86 -16.63 -3.43
N PRO A 26 2.77 -17.26 -4.22
CA PRO A 26 4.19 -16.97 -4.12
C PRO A 26 4.44 -15.51 -4.49
N VAL A 27 4.89 -14.73 -3.52
CA VAL A 27 5.29 -13.33 -3.71
C VAL A 27 6.77 -13.33 -4.04
N SER A 28 7.13 -13.04 -5.29
CA SER A 28 8.53 -12.88 -5.67
C SER A 28 9.04 -11.48 -5.34
N LEU A 29 10.36 -11.35 -5.18
CA LEU A 29 11.02 -10.05 -5.01
C LEU A 29 10.74 -9.15 -6.22
N GLU A 30 10.82 -9.69 -7.42
CA GLU A 30 10.58 -8.97 -8.68
C GLU A 30 9.16 -8.43 -8.78
N SER A 31 8.15 -9.26 -8.44
CA SER A 31 6.74 -8.82 -8.41
C SER A 31 6.54 -7.69 -7.40
N THR A 32 7.20 -7.78 -6.25
CA THR A 32 7.13 -6.73 -5.22
C THR A 32 7.82 -5.44 -5.66
N CYS A 33 8.98 -5.54 -6.32
CA CYS A 33 9.67 -4.40 -6.92
C CYS A 33 8.82 -3.73 -8.01
N LEU A 34 8.13 -4.50 -8.86
CA LEU A 34 7.21 -3.97 -9.87
C LEU A 34 6.05 -3.21 -9.22
N MET A 35 5.40 -3.81 -8.21
CA MET A 35 4.32 -3.16 -7.47
C MET A 35 4.79 -1.86 -6.80
N LEU A 36 5.97 -1.86 -6.20
CA LEU A 36 6.54 -0.67 -5.57
C LEU A 36 6.82 0.42 -6.62
N SER A 37 7.35 0.04 -7.79
CA SER A 37 7.57 0.95 -8.91
C SER A 37 6.26 1.58 -9.39
N GLU A 38 5.22 0.77 -9.59
CA GLU A 38 3.87 1.24 -9.96
C GLU A 38 3.26 2.15 -8.90
N PHE A 39 3.47 1.84 -7.62
CA PHE A 39 3.01 2.65 -6.50
C PHE A 39 3.64 4.05 -6.52
N HIS A 40 4.94 4.16 -6.76
CA HIS A 40 5.63 5.46 -6.88
C HIS A 40 5.27 6.21 -8.18
N ALA A 41 4.94 5.49 -9.25
CA ALA A 41 4.53 6.05 -10.53
C ALA A 41 3.04 6.44 -10.59
N PHE A 42 2.25 6.06 -9.58
CA PHE A 42 0.79 6.25 -9.57
C PHE A 42 0.43 7.74 -9.67
N LYS A 43 -0.41 8.11 -10.63
CA LYS A 43 -0.88 9.50 -10.85
C LYS A 43 -2.40 9.57 -10.87
N LEU A 44 -2.95 10.61 -10.23
CA LEU A 44 -4.35 10.98 -10.30
C LEU A 44 -4.63 11.49 -11.72
N LYS A 45 -5.52 10.81 -12.44
CA LYS A 45 -5.89 11.22 -13.80
C LYS A 45 -6.78 12.48 -13.75
N PRO A 46 -6.70 13.38 -14.74
CA PRO A 46 -7.64 14.49 -14.86
C PRO A 46 -9.10 13.99 -14.84
N GLY A 47 -9.94 14.63 -14.04
CA GLY A 47 -11.35 14.24 -13.86
C GLY A 47 -11.61 12.99 -13.02
N GLN A 48 -10.58 12.29 -12.53
CA GLN A 48 -10.76 11.16 -11.59
C GLN A 48 -11.10 11.68 -10.19
N HIS A 49 -12.02 10.99 -9.50
CA HIS A 49 -12.35 11.32 -8.13
C HIS A 49 -11.17 11.00 -7.18
N ILE A 50 -10.73 12.00 -6.40
CA ILE A 50 -9.59 11.86 -5.49
C ILE A 50 -9.83 10.76 -4.43
N GLY A 51 -11.06 10.62 -3.93
CA GLY A 51 -11.37 9.59 -2.93
C GLY A 51 -11.15 8.17 -3.44
N GLU A 52 -11.44 7.92 -4.72
CA GLU A 52 -11.17 6.62 -5.35
C GLU A 52 -9.68 6.39 -5.55
N HIS A 53 -8.95 7.44 -5.95
CA HIS A 53 -7.50 7.40 -6.09
C HIS A 53 -6.80 7.07 -4.76
N LEU A 54 -7.16 7.76 -3.69
CA LEU A 54 -6.62 7.51 -2.34
C LEU A 54 -6.99 6.10 -1.83
N THR A 55 -8.20 5.62 -2.15
CA THR A 55 -8.62 4.25 -1.80
C THR A 55 -7.75 3.20 -2.49
N LYS A 56 -7.43 3.39 -3.78
CA LYS A 56 -6.51 2.51 -4.52
C LYS A 56 -5.12 2.53 -3.90
N MET A 57 -4.56 3.70 -3.63
CA MET A 57 -3.24 3.82 -2.99
C MET A 57 -3.20 3.16 -1.62
N LYS A 58 -4.25 3.30 -0.80
CA LYS A 58 -4.39 2.61 0.49
C LYS A 58 -4.38 1.08 0.31
N GLY A 59 -5.05 0.58 -0.72
CA GLY A 59 -5.02 -0.84 -1.09
C GLY A 59 -3.61 -1.34 -1.41
N VAL A 60 -2.88 -0.60 -2.25
CA VAL A 60 -1.49 -0.96 -2.61
C VAL A 60 -0.55 -0.90 -1.40
N ARG A 61 -0.69 0.11 -0.52
CA ARG A 61 0.06 0.18 0.75
C ARG A 61 -0.17 -1.06 1.61
N LYS A 62 -1.43 -1.52 1.71
CA LYS A 62 -1.78 -2.72 2.47
C LYS A 62 -1.12 -3.97 1.85
N GLU A 63 -1.21 -4.13 0.54
CA GLU A 63 -0.62 -5.28 -0.16
C GLU A 63 0.90 -5.32 -0.05
N LEU A 64 1.59 -4.18 -0.21
CA LEU A 64 3.03 -4.07 0.03
C LEU A 64 3.40 -4.49 1.46
N GLY A 65 2.61 -4.09 2.45
CA GLY A 65 2.78 -4.53 3.84
C GLY A 65 2.61 -6.04 4.03
N GLU A 66 1.60 -6.65 3.39
CA GLU A 66 1.39 -8.11 3.40
C GLU A 66 2.54 -8.88 2.72
N ARG A 67 3.25 -8.23 1.77
CA ARG A 67 4.44 -8.72 1.08
C ARG A 67 5.76 -8.46 1.82
N GLY A 68 5.71 -7.89 3.04
CA GLY A 68 6.90 -7.62 3.86
C GLY A 68 7.57 -6.25 3.61
N TYR A 69 6.93 -5.36 2.84
CA TYR A 69 7.40 -4.00 2.57
C TYR A 69 6.41 -2.96 3.15
N PRO A 70 6.44 -2.72 4.47
CA PRO A 70 5.58 -1.70 5.05
C PRO A 70 5.96 -0.31 4.57
N VAL A 71 4.96 0.45 4.11
CA VAL A 71 5.10 1.88 3.79
C VAL A 71 4.65 2.67 5.01
N ASP A 72 5.50 3.51 5.58
CA ASP A 72 5.16 4.35 6.72
C ASP A 72 4.29 5.57 6.30
N ASP A 73 3.80 6.34 7.28
CA ASP A 73 2.92 7.47 7.00
C ASP A 73 3.64 8.60 6.25
N PHE A 74 4.91 8.86 6.53
CA PHE A 74 5.69 9.90 5.83
C PHE A 74 5.90 9.53 4.36
N GLN A 75 6.26 8.27 4.10
CA GLN A 75 6.39 7.73 2.76
C GLN A 75 5.04 7.77 2.03
N MET A 76 3.96 7.35 2.69
CA MET A 76 2.61 7.37 2.11
C MET A 76 2.20 8.80 1.72
N ILE A 77 2.39 9.77 2.62
CA ILE A 77 2.07 11.18 2.36
C ILE A 77 2.92 11.71 1.20
N SER A 78 4.21 11.39 1.16
CA SER A 78 5.11 11.78 0.06
C SER A 78 4.63 11.25 -1.29
N VAL A 79 4.23 9.98 -1.37
CA VAL A 79 3.70 9.38 -2.60
C VAL A 79 2.34 9.99 -2.97
N ILE A 80 1.45 10.24 -2.00
CA ILE A 80 0.17 10.91 -2.25
C ILE A 80 0.41 12.29 -2.88
N ILE A 81 1.24 13.13 -2.27
CA ILE A 81 1.53 14.49 -2.79
C ILE A 81 2.07 14.41 -4.22
N ASN A 82 2.99 13.49 -4.49
CA ASN A 82 3.57 13.29 -5.82
C ASN A 82 2.59 12.69 -6.84
N SER A 83 1.52 12.04 -6.38
CA SER A 83 0.52 11.43 -7.26
C SER A 83 -0.52 12.41 -7.77
N LEU A 84 -0.75 13.53 -7.06
CA LEU A 84 -1.79 14.49 -7.42
C LEU A 84 -1.42 15.26 -8.69
N ASN A 85 -2.43 15.58 -9.48
CA ASN A 85 -2.26 16.37 -10.70
C ASN A 85 -2.19 17.89 -10.38
N TYR A 86 -2.02 18.72 -11.40
CA TYR A 86 -1.84 20.17 -11.24
C TYR A 86 -3.04 20.86 -10.58
N GLU A 87 -4.26 20.30 -10.65
CA GLU A 87 -5.49 20.87 -10.09
C GLU A 87 -5.40 20.97 -8.56
N TRP A 88 -4.52 20.17 -7.93
CA TRP A 88 -4.32 20.11 -6.48
C TRP A 88 -3.14 20.93 -5.98
N LYS A 89 -2.40 21.62 -6.86
CA LYS A 89 -1.18 22.37 -6.50
C LYS A 89 -1.43 23.43 -5.42
N ASP A 90 -2.56 24.13 -5.50
CA ASP A 90 -2.92 25.16 -4.53
C ASP A 90 -3.23 24.55 -3.15
N ALA A 91 -3.91 23.40 -3.12
CA ALA A 91 -4.18 22.68 -1.87
C ALA A 91 -2.88 22.19 -1.22
N ILE A 92 -1.96 21.63 -2.01
CA ILE A 92 -0.63 21.19 -1.53
C ILE A 92 0.17 22.39 -0.97
N THR A 93 0.14 23.52 -1.66
CA THR A 93 0.86 24.72 -1.22
C THR A 93 0.35 25.24 0.14
N LYS A 94 -0.96 25.17 0.37
CA LYS A 94 -1.57 25.55 1.65
C LYS A 94 -1.15 24.63 2.81
N ILE A 95 -0.89 23.34 2.56
CA ILE A 95 -0.41 22.40 3.60
C ILE A 95 0.93 22.88 4.17
N ASN A 96 1.83 23.37 3.33
CA ASN A 96 3.14 23.88 3.76
C ASN A 96 3.06 25.22 4.53
N GLN A 97 1.91 25.88 4.51
CA GLN A 97 1.68 27.18 5.16
C GLN A 97 0.98 27.04 6.52
N VAL A 98 0.57 25.83 6.92
CA VAL A 98 -0.09 25.61 8.22
C VAL A 98 0.93 25.80 9.35
N PRO A 99 0.73 26.75 10.28
CA PRO A 99 1.61 26.91 11.42
C PRO A 99 1.57 25.66 12.30
N ILE A 100 2.76 25.12 12.64
CA ILE A 100 2.96 23.89 13.43
C ILE A 100 2.17 23.90 14.76
N ALA A 101 1.84 25.09 15.28
CA ALA A 101 1.13 25.28 16.54
C ALA A 101 -0.33 24.75 16.58
N GLN A 102 -0.95 24.39 15.46
CA GLN A 102 -2.36 23.94 15.43
C GLN A 102 -2.56 22.42 15.50
N CYS A 103 -1.49 21.62 15.45
CA CYS A 103 -1.58 20.16 15.61
C CYS A 103 -1.40 19.76 17.08
N THR A 104 -2.25 20.25 17.99
CA THR A 104 -2.42 19.63 19.31
C THR A 104 -3.68 18.77 19.22
N VAL A 105 -3.49 17.47 19.05
CA VAL A 105 -4.56 16.48 19.23
C VAL A 105 -4.70 16.26 20.74
N GLU A 106 -5.84 16.67 21.30
CA GLU A 106 -6.33 16.23 22.61
C GLU A 106 -6.72 14.75 22.58
#